data_AF-A0A8F2FA66-F1
#
_entry.id   AF-A0A8F2FA66-F1
#
_cell.length_a   1.000
_cell.length_b   1.000
_cell.length_c   1.000
_cell.angle_alpha   90.00
_cell.angle_beta   90.00
_cell.angle_gamma   90.00
#
_symmetry.space_group_name_H-M   'P 1'
#
loop_
_entity.id
_entity.type
_entity.pdbx_description
1 polymer ?
#
loop_
_entity_poly.entity_id
_entity_poly.type
_entity_poly.pdbx_seq_one_letter_code
_entity_poly.pdbx_strand_id
1 'polypeptide(L)'
;MRARGERKEAGSWVKFRLLMWKNFVQQLRHPVQTAAELLLPVLTMSLVLVLRSQIDPEVLETRTYPPIPAHTLNYSVTVLGGMNLTRMSMAFSPENAMR
;
A
#
# COMPACT_ATOMS: atom_id res chain seq x y z
N MET A 1 -47.53 -43.42 -21.69
CA MET A 1 -46.26 -43.14 -20.99
C MET A 1 -45.52 -42.07 -21.78
N ARG A 2 -45.35 -40.86 -21.25
CA ARG A 2 -44.63 -39.77 -21.95
C ARG A 2 -43.13 -39.93 -21.69
N ALA A 3 -42.38 -40.26 -22.74
CA ALA A 3 -40.92 -40.32 -22.70
C ALA A 3 -40.38 -38.96 -22.24
N ARG A 4 -39.74 -38.94 -21.07
CA ARG A 4 -39.07 -37.78 -20.51
C ARG A 4 -37.82 -37.56 -21.37
N GLY A 5 -37.90 -36.60 -22.30
CA GLY A 5 -36.79 -36.26 -23.19
C GLY A 5 -35.49 -36.05 -22.40
N GLU A 6 -34.44 -36.74 -22.83
CA GLU A 6 -33.11 -36.63 -22.24
C GLU A 6 -32.64 -35.18 -22.31
N ARG A 7 -32.45 -34.55 -21.15
CA ARG A 7 -31.87 -33.21 -21.09
C ARG A 7 -30.40 -33.35 -21.43
N LYS A 8 -30.02 -33.01 -22.67
CA LYS A 8 -28.62 -32.82 -23.03
C LYS A 8 -28.03 -31.75 -22.10
N GLU A 9 -27.16 -32.16 -21.21
CA GLU A 9 -26.46 -31.24 -20.33
C GLU A 9 -25.55 -30.35 -21.17
N ALA A 10 -25.80 -29.04 -21.11
CA ALA A 10 -24.89 -28.08 -21.71
C ALA A 10 -23.50 -28.22 -21.05
N GLY A 11 -22.45 -28.22 -21.87
CA GLY A 11 -21.07 -28.27 -21.37
C GLY A 11 -20.79 -27.15 -20.36
N SER A 12 -19.87 -27.41 -19.43
CA SER A 12 -19.54 -26.51 -18.31
C SER A 12 -19.20 -25.08 -18.76
N TRP A 13 -18.56 -24.94 -19.93
CA TRP A 13 -18.25 -23.65 -20.54
C TRP A 13 -19.50 -22.85 -20.95
N VAL A 14 -20.50 -23.54 -21.51
CA VAL A 14 -21.76 -22.91 -21.92
C VAL A 14 -22.53 -22.45 -20.68
N LYS A 15 -22.54 -23.27 -19.62
CA LYS A 15 -23.12 -22.90 -18.32
C LYS A 15 -22.43 -21.66 -17.74
N PHE A 16 -21.09 -21.61 -17.75
CA PHE A 16 -20.30 -20.46 -17.29
C PHE A 16 -20.64 -19.17 -18.06
N ARG A 17 -20.67 -19.24 -19.41
CA ARG A 17 -21.02 -18.09 -20.25
C ARG A 17 -22.44 -17.58 -19.97
N LEU A 18 -23.40 -18.49 -19.77
CA LEU A 18 -24.78 -18.13 -19.42
C LEU A 18 -24.87 -17.47 -18.04
N LEU A 19 -24.10 -17.95 -17.06
CA LEU A 19 -24.00 -17.35 -15.73
C LEU A 19 -23.42 -15.93 -15.80
N MET A 20 -22.31 -15.73 -16.52
CA MET A 20 -21.76 -14.38 -16.73
C MET A 20 -22.77 -13.46 -17.41
N TRP A 21 -23.41 -13.91 -18.49
CA TRP A 21 -24.39 -13.09 -19.21
C TRP A 21 -25.58 -12.71 -18.32
N LYS A 22 -26.10 -13.66 -17.54
CA LYS A 22 -27.18 -13.39 -16.58
C LYS A 22 -26.75 -12.36 -15.54
N ASN A 23 -25.57 -12.54 -14.93
CA ASN A 23 -25.05 -11.63 -13.92
C ASN A 23 -24.81 -10.23 -14.50
N PHE A 24 -24.30 -10.14 -15.73
CA PHE A 24 -24.09 -8.87 -16.42
C PHE A 24 -25.40 -8.14 -16.72
N VAL A 25 -26.41 -8.84 -17.24
CA VAL A 25 -27.75 -8.26 -17.49
C VAL A 25 -28.42 -7.85 -16.18
N GLN A 26 -28.21 -8.59 -15.10
CA GLN A 26 -28.74 -8.24 -13.78
C GLN A 26 -28.06 -6.99 -13.21
N GLN A 27 -26.74 -6.83 -13.37
CA GLN A 27 -26.01 -5.62 -12.99
C GLN A 27 -26.49 -4.40 -13.80
N LEU A 28 -26.75 -4.56 -15.11
CA LEU A 28 -27.30 -3.48 -15.95
C LEU A 28 -28.69 -2.99 -15.51
N ARG A 29 -29.48 -3.82 -14.83
CA ARG A 29 -30.80 -3.44 -14.29
C ARG A 29 -30.71 -2.66 -12.97
N HIS A 30 -29.55 -2.64 -12.32
CA HIS A 30 -29.27 -1.87 -11.12
C HIS A 30 -28.16 -0.84 -11.37
N PRO A 31 -28.31 0.06 -12.37
CA PRO A 31 -27.24 0.95 -12.80
C PRO A 31 -26.80 1.92 -11.70
N VAL A 32 -27.70 2.31 -10.80
CA VAL A 32 -27.40 3.19 -9.67
C VAL A 32 -26.49 2.51 -8.66
N GLN A 33 -26.72 1.22 -8.36
CA GLN A 33 -25.87 0.47 -7.42
C GLN A 33 -24.47 0.26 -8.01
N THR A 34 -24.39 -0.16 -9.27
CA THR A 34 -23.09 -0.33 -9.96
C THR A 34 -22.35 1.00 -10.11
N ALA A 35 -23.05 2.09 -10.41
CA ALA A 35 -22.45 3.42 -10.45
C ALA A 35 -21.93 3.84 -9.07
N ALA A 36 -22.68 3.62 -7.99
CA ALA A 36 -22.22 3.92 -6.64
C ALA A 36 -21.00 3.09 -6.23
N GLU A 37 -21.00 1.78 -6.53
CA GLU A 37 -19.86 0.88 -6.29
C GLU A 37 -18.60 1.30 -7.08
N LEU A 38 -18.76 1.84 -8.28
CA LEU A 38 -17.65 2.35 -9.09
C LEU A 38 -17.19 3.75 -8.66
N LEU A 39 -18.14 4.64 -8.32
CA LEU A 39 -17.84 6.02 -7.95
C LEU A 39 -17.23 6.14 -6.56
N LEU A 40 -17.61 5.27 -5.62
CA LEU A 40 -17.03 5.25 -4.28
C LEU A 40 -15.49 5.21 -4.27
N PRO A 41 -14.82 4.21 -4.89
CA PRO A 41 -13.36 4.16 -4.91
C PRO A 41 -12.73 5.32 -5.69
N VAL A 42 -13.41 5.82 -6.73
CA VAL A 42 -12.93 6.97 -7.51
C VAL A 42 -12.95 8.25 -6.67
N LEU A 43 -14.04 8.49 -5.93
CA LEU A 43 -14.20 9.65 -5.05
C LEU A 43 -13.22 9.59 -3.89
N THR A 44 -13.03 8.42 -3.26
CA THR A 44 -12.08 8.28 -2.16
C THR A 44 -10.64 8.50 -2.65
N MET A 45 -10.25 7.95 -3.79
CA MET A 45 -8.91 8.22 -4.33
C MET A 45 -8.73 9.67 -4.78
N SER A 46 -9.76 10.29 -5.37
CA SER A 46 -9.73 11.71 -5.70
C SER A 46 -9.52 12.56 -4.45
N LEU A 47 -10.22 12.27 -3.34
CA LEU A 47 -10.05 12.97 -2.07
C LEU A 47 -8.62 12.83 -1.53
N VAL A 48 -8.07 11.61 -1.54
CA VAL A 48 -6.69 11.35 -1.08
C VAL A 48 -5.67 12.13 -1.93
N LEU A 49 -5.87 12.18 -3.24
CA LEU A 49 -4.99 12.95 -4.14
C LEU A 49 -5.04 14.45 -3.88
N VAL A 50 -6.23 15.00 -3.63
CA VAL A 50 -6.40 16.42 -3.25
C VAL A 50 -5.68 16.70 -1.94
N LEU A 51 -5.85 15.86 -0.93
CA LEU A 51 -5.13 16.04 0.35
C LEU A 51 -3.62 15.96 0.16
N ARG A 52 -3.15 15.03 -0.67
CA ARG A 52 -1.73 14.88 -1.00
C ARG A 52 -1.17 16.08 -1.76
N SER A 53 -1.96 16.73 -2.62
CA SER A 53 -1.50 17.91 -3.36
C SER A 53 -1.39 19.15 -2.47
N GLN A 54 -2.06 19.20 -1.32
CA GLN A 54 -1.93 20.30 -0.35
C GLN A 54 -0.66 20.21 0.50
N ILE A 55 0.09 19.11 0.39
CA ILE A 55 1.33 18.91 1.13
C ILE A 55 2.48 19.16 0.16
N ASP A 56 3.12 20.31 0.30
CA ASP A 56 4.33 20.62 -0.45
C ASP A 56 5.47 19.67 -0.01
N PRO A 57 6.17 19.02 -0.95
CA PRO A 57 7.32 18.21 -0.59
C PRO A 57 8.46 19.10 -0.10
N GLU A 58 8.92 18.88 1.13
CA GLU A 58 10.10 19.55 1.65
C GLU A 58 11.35 18.92 1.02
N VAL A 59 11.92 19.62 0.03
CA VAL A 59 13.20 19.23 -0.57
C VAL A 59 14.31 19.72 0.34
N LEU A 60 14.83 18.83 1.18
CA LEU A 60 15.96 19.11 2.05
C LEU A 60 17.25 18.99 1.26
N GLU A 61 18.01 20.09 1.20
CA GLU A 61 19.40 20.09 0.72
C GLU A 61 20.27 19.13 1.53
N THR A 62 21.31 18.58 0.89
CA THR A 62 22.25 17.68 1.57
C THR A 62 22.89 18.38 2.76
N ARG A 63 22.50 17.98 3.98
CA ARG A 63 23.07 18.50 5.23
C ARG A 63 24.37 17.76 5.54
N THR A 64 25.49 18.40 5.25
CA THR A 64 26.80 17.93 5.73
C THR A 64 26.94 18.33 7.19
N TYR A 65 26.99 17.33 8.08
CA TYR A 65 27.25 17.56 9.49
C TYR A 65 28.76 17.73 9.73
N PRO A 66 29.16 18.66 10.61
CA PRO A 66 30.57 18.77 10.98
C PRO A 66 31.04 17.48 11.67
N PRO A 67 32.31 17.08 11.48
CA PRO A 67 32.85 15.90 12.15
C PRO A 67 32.77 16.11 13.66
N ILE A 68 32.21 15.11 14.35
CA ILE A 68 32.14 15.12 15.81
C ILE A 68 33.56 14.85 16.34
N PRO A 69 34.12 15.72 17.19
CA PRO A 69 35.48 15.55 17.72
C PRO A 69 35.56 14.30 18.60
N ALA A 70 36.23 13.26 18.09
CA ALA A 70 36.43 11.98 18.81
C ALA A 70 37.34 12.09 20.06
N HIS A 71 37.97 13.24 20.27
CA HIS A 71 38.81 13.51 21.44
C HIS A 71 38.04 14.11 22.62
N THR A 72 36.74 14.39 22.48
CA THR A 72 35.91 14.93 23.56
C THR A 72 34.74 14.01 23.87
N LEU A 73 34.49 13.76 25.16
CA LEU A 73 33.33 13.00 25.63
C LEU A 73 32.16 13.88 26.09
N ASN A 74 32.25 15.20 25.89
CA ASN A 74 31.27 16.16 26.39
C ASN A 74 29.83 15.86 25.94
N TYR A 75 29.65 15.32 24.73
CA TYR A 75 28.35 14.94 24.17
C TYR A 75 27.94 13.49 24.48
N SER A 76 28.86 12.68 25.01
CA SER A 76 28.65 11.24 25.26
C SER A 76 28.26 10.95 26.71
N VAL A 77 28.62 11.81 27.67
CA VAL A 77 28.35 11.59 29.11
C VAL A 77 26.85 11.48 29.41
N THR A 78 26.02 12.33 28.80
CA THR A 78 24.57 12.31 28.97
C THR A 78 23.94 11.05 28.38
N VAL A 79 24.46 10.57 27.25
CA VAL A 79 24.00 9.34 26.60
C VAL A 79 24.41 8.12 27.44
N LEU A 80 25.64 8.09 27.97
CA LEU A 80 26.15 7.04 28.85
C LEU A 80 25.34 6.89 30.14
N GLY A 81 24.87 7.99 30.73
CA GLY A 81 24.06 7.97 31.96
C GLY A 81 22.67 7.34 31.82
N GLY A 82 22.12 7.29 30.60
CA GLY A 82 20.80 6.72 30.31
C GLY A 82 20.84 5.38 29.55
N MET A 83 22.03 4.88 29.21
CA MET A 83 22.15 3.67 28.38
C MET A 83 21.97 2.37 29.19
N ASN A 84 21.17 1.47 28.62
CA ASN A 84 21.03 0.10 29.12
C ASN A 84 22.15 -0.78 28.52
N LEU A 85 23.18 -1.06 29.32
CA LEU A 85 24.39 -1.78 28.92
C LEU A 85 24.16 -3.21 28.42
N THR A 86 22.98 -3.80 28.69
CA THR A 86 22.67 -5.18 28.33
C THR A 86 22.23 -5.34 26.86
N ARG A 87 21.93 -4.25 26.14
CA ARG A 87 21.45 -4.27 24.74
C ARG A 87 22.26 -3.34 23.83
N MET A 88 23.58 -3.38 23.93
CA MET A 88 24.44 -2.60 23.03
C MET A 88 24.59 -3.30 21.68
N SER A 89 24.41 -2.56 20.59
CA SER A 89 24.70 -3.03 19.23
C SER A 89 25.61 -2.02 18.52
N MET A 90 26.59 -2.51 17.77
CA MET A 90 27.54 -1.68 17.04
C MET A 90 27.01 -1.44 15.63
N ALA A 91 26.74 -0.18 15.30
CA ALA A 91 26.49 0.22 13.92
C ALA A 91 27.84 0.47 13.22
N PHE A 92 28.15 -0.33 12.20
CA PHE A 92 29.34 -0.16 11.38
C PHE A 92 28.93 0.29 9.98
N SER A 93 29.57 1.35 9.47
CA SER A 93 29.45 1.78 8.08
C SER A 93 30.80 1.61 7.39
N PRO A 94 30.91 0.77 6.34
CA PRO A 94 32.18 0.49 5.66
C PRO A 94 32.73 1.70 4.88
N GLU A 95 31.88 2.62 4.45
CA GLU A 95 32.28 3.86 3.79
C GLU A 95 32.35 5.02 4.79
N ASN A 96 33.42 5.06 5.58
CA ASN A 96 33.84 6.27 6.30
C ASN A 96 35.18 6.71 5.72
N ALA A 97 35.14 7.59 4.72
CA ALA A 97 36.34 8.25 4.23
C ALA A 97 36.82 9.24 5.30
N MET A 98 37.65 8.77 6.22
CA MET A 98 38.38 9.65 7.16
C MET A 98 39.32 10.53 6.35
N ARG A 99 38.89 11.77 6.08
CA ARG A 99 39.71 12.86 5.53
C ARG A 99 39.60 14.08 6.43
#